data_AF-A0A9D2L0Y1-F1
#
_entry.id   AF-A0A9D2L0Y1-F1
#
_cell.length_a   1.000
_cell.length_b   1.000
_cell.length_c   1.000
_cell.angle_alpha   90.00
_cell.angle_beta   90.00
_cell.angle_gamma   90.00
#
_symmetry.space_group_name_H-M   'P 1'
#
loop_
_entity.id
_entity.type
_entity.pdbx_description
1 polymer ?
#
loop_
_entity_poly.entity_id
_entity_poly.type
_entity_poly.pdbx_seq_one_letter_code
_entity_poly.pdbx_strand_id
1 'polypeptide(L)'
;MMLYEHQSTWNPNMPLRDLFYISRLLEKYVSGESLYASTLIKIPAPHFVVFYNGSQDAPEDLTLKLSDAFEGRKGYPQGRK
;
A
#
# COMPACT_ATOMS: atom_id res chain seq x y z
N MET A 1 0.41 7.54 10.19
CA MET A 1 -0.49 6.40 10.42
C MET A 1 0.29 5.14 10.09
N MET A 2 0.26 4.10 10.92
CA MET A 2 1.09 2.90 10.73
C MET A 2 0.18 1.69 10.50
N LEU A 3 0.46 0.91 9.46
CA LEU A 3 -0.22 -0.35 9.17
C LEU A 3 0.81 -1.47 9.09
N TYR A 4 0.59 -2.50 9.89
CA TYR A 4 1.44 -3.69 9.96
C TYR A 4 0.61 -4.91 9.58
N GLU A 5 1.12 -5.74 8.69
CA GLU A 5 0.47 -6.99 8.33
C GLU A 5 1.46 -8.16 8.26
N HIS A 6 1.04 -9.34 8.70
CA HIS A 6 1.80 -10.58 8.52
C HIS A 6 1.15 -11.45 7.45
N GLN A 7 1.96 -12.00 6.54
CA GLN A 7 1.52 -12.91 5.49
C GLN A 7 2.42 -14.13 5.40
N SER A 8 1.82 -15.32 5.26
CA SER A 8 2.56 -16.58 4.98
C SER A 8 2.63 -16.91 3.49
N THR A 9 1.88 -16.20 2.65
CA THR A 9 1.79 -16.44 1.21
C THR A 9 2.20 -15.17 0.48
N TRP A 10 3.02 -15.31 -0.56
CA TRP A 10 3.44 -14.17 -1.38
C TRP A 10 2.22 -13.52 -2.05
N ASN A 11 2.10 -12.20 -1.94
CA ASN A 11 0.99 -11.46 -2.49
C ASN A 11 1.47 -10.12 -3.11
N PRO A 12 1.61 -10.04 -4.45
CA PRO A 12 2.03 -8.79 -5.08
C PRO A 12 0.97 -7.69 -5.00
N ASN A 13 -0.26 -7.99 -4.59
CA ASN A 13 -1.36 -7.04 -4.48
C ASN A 13 -1.36 -6.26 -3.15
N MET A 14 -0.34 -6.41 -2.29
CA MET A 14 -0.21 -5.67 -1.03
C MET A 14 -0.50 -4.17 -1.20
N PRO A 15 0.11 -3.45 -2.16
CA PRO A 15 -0.11 -2.01 -2.26
C PRO A 15 -1.55 -1.61 -2.60
N LEU A 16 -2.27 -2.43 -3.38
CA LEU A 16 -3.68 -2.19 -3.71
C LEU A 16 -4.57 -2.43 -2.50
N ARG A 17 -4.27 -3.45 -1.71
CA ARG A 17 -5.02 -3.70 -0.47
C ARG A 17 -4.75 -2.64 0.58
N ASP A 18 -3.50 -2.19 0.69
CA ASP A 18 -3.10 -1.07 1.55
C ASP A 18 -3.84 0.22 1.20
N LEU A 19 -4.03 0.50 -0.09
CA LEU A 19 -4.87 1.61 -0.55
C LEU A 19 -6.30 1.52 0.02
N PHE A 20 -6.90 0.34 0.02
CA PHE A 20 -8.25 0.16 0.59
C PHE A 20 -8.26 0.32 2.12
N TYR A 21 -7.23 -0.16 2.82
CA TYR A 21 -7.10 0.01 4.27
C TYR A 21 -6.98 1.49 4.64
N ILE A 22 -6.06 2.22 4.00
CA ILE A 22 -5.86 3.63 4.31
C ILE A 22 -7.08 4.47 3.93
N SER A 23 -7.75 4.17 2.81
CA SER A 23 -8.94 4.92 2.39
C SER A 23 -10.05 4.85 3.45
N ARG A 24 -10.32 3.66 4.01
CA ARG A 24 -11.32 3.48 5.07
C ARG A 24 -10.94 4.18 6.38
N LEU A 25 -9.65 4.22 6.70
CA LEU A 25 -9.18 4.92 7.90
C LEU A 25 -9.26 6.43 7.73
N LEU A 26 -8.92 6.95 6.55
CA LEU A 26 -9.03 8.36 6.24
C LEU A 26 -10.48 8.82 6.17
N GLU A 27 -11.39 8.01 5.63
CA GLU A 27 -12.83 8.30 5.63
C GLU A 27 -13.39 8.47 7.04
N LYS A 28 -12.91 7.67 8.02
CA LYS A 28 -13.27 7.86 9.44
C LYS A 28 -12.57 9.05 10.09
N TYR A 29 -11.35 9.35 9.64
CA TYR A 29 -10.53 10.43 10.18
C TYR A 29 -11.04 11.81 9.77
N VAL A 30 -11.59 11.92 8.55
CA VAL A 30 -12.08 13.16 7.98
C VAL A 30 -13.61 13.19 8.04
N SER A 31 -14.23 14.25 8.56
CA SER A 31 -15.68 14.39 8.44
C SER A 31 -16.05 14.67 6.97
N GLY A 32 -17.06 13.98 6.44
CA GLY A 32 -17.41 14.08 5.01
C GLY A 32 -17.64 15.50 4.52
N GLU A 33 -18.20 16.40 5.34
CA GLU A 33 -18.37 17.82 5.00
C GLU A 33 -17.04 18.56 4.84
N SER A 34 -15.99 18.15 5.58
CA SER A 34 -14.66 18.75 5.47
C SER A 34 -13.97 18.42 4.15
N LEU A 35 -14.25 17.26 3.53
CA LEU A 35 -13.65 16.87 2.24
C LEU A 35 -14.04 17.80 1.09
N TYR A 36 -15.20 18.46 1.19
CA TYR A 36 -15.69 19.42 0.20
C TYR A 36 -15.36 20.87 0.56
N ALA A 37 -14.67 21.11 1.69
CA ALA A 37 -14.23 22.44 2.06
C ALA A 37 -13.07 22.91 1.16
N SER A 38 -12.94 24.23 1.01
CA SER A 38 -11.82 24.85 0.28
C SER A 38 -10.50 24.87 1.07
N THR A 39 -10.52 24.38 2.31
CA THR A 39 -9.36 24.35 3.20
C THR A 39 -8.66 23.00 3.14
N LEU A 40 -7.33 23.02 3.04
CA LEU A 40 -6.52 21.81 3.03
C LEU A 40 -6.64 21.02 4.34
N ILE A 41 -7.03 19.76 4.23
CA ILE A 41 -7.03 18.81 5.35
C ILE A 41 -5.66 18.16 5.44
N LYS A 42 -4.94 18.41 6.55
CA LYS A 42 -3.65 17.75 6.81
C LYS A 42 -3.90 16.34 7.35
N ILE A 43 -3.33 15.35 6.68
CA ILE A 43 -3.35 13.95 7.12
C ILE A 43 -1.93 13.50 7.46
N PRO A 44 -1.75 12.59 8.42
CA PRO A 44 -0.44 12.01 8.68
C PRO A 44 0.02 11.17 7.49
N ALA A 45 1.33 11.16 7.22
CA ALA A 45 1.90 10.23 6.23
C ALA A 45 1.59 8.77 6.64
N PRO A 46 1.01 7.96 5.75
CA PRO A 46 0.81 6.55 6.00
C PRO A 46 2.12 5.78 5.77
N HIS A 47 2.38 4.81 6.64
CA HIS A 47 3.49 3.87 6.54
C HIS A 47 2.91 2.46 6.59
N PHE A 48 3.38 1.62 5.68
CA PHE A 48 2.93 0.24 5.51
C PHE A 48 4.13 -0.67 5.66
N VAL A 49 4.03 -1.67 6.53
CA VAL A 49 5.06 -2.68 6.75
C VAL A 49 4.40 -4.04 6.70
N VAL A 50 4.91 -4.92 5.85
CA VAL A 50 4.39 -6.26 5.67
C VAL A 50 5.48 -7.26 5.99
N PHE A 51 5.22 -8.12 6.98
CA PHE A 51 6.11 -9.20 7.35
C PHE A 51 5.74 -10.45 6.57
N TYR A 52 6.65 -10.91 5.72
CA TYR A 52 6.50 -12.15 4.99
C TYR A 52 7.18 -13.30 5.76
N ASN A 53 6.37 -14.24 6.24
CA ASN A 53 6.82 -15.42 6.98
C ASN A 53 6.54 -16.71 6.20
N GLY A 54 6.46 -16.62 4.87
CA GLY A 54 6.23 -17.79 4.03
C GLY A 54 7.50 -18.56 3.71
N SER A 55 7.32 -19.69 3.03
CA SER A 55 8.42 -20.60 2.68
C SER A 55 9.04 -20.34 1.31
N GLN A 56 8.58 -19.33 0.56
CA GLN A 56 9.17 -18.98 -0.73
C GLN A 56 10.39 -18.10 -0.49
N ASP A 57 11.44 -18.27 -1.29
CA ASP A 57 12.58 -17.36 -1.25
C ASP A 57 12.13 -15.95 -1.64
N ALA A 58 12.40 -14.99 -0.74
CA ALA A 58 12.13 -13.58 -0.93
C ALA A 58 13.33 -12.78 -0.40
N PRO A 59 13.62 -11.59 -0.99
CA PRO A 59 14.63 -10.70 -0.44
C PRO A 59 14.25 -10.24 0.97
N GLU A 60 15.26 -9.93 1.79
CA GLU A 60 15.09 -9.44 3.17
C GLU A 60 14.21 -8.18 3.23
N ASP A 61 14.45 -7.26 2.31
CA ASP A 61 13.65 -6.04 2.13
C ASP A 61 13.13 -5.94 0.69
N LEU A 62 11.84 -5.62 0.55
CA LEU A 62 11.20 -5.40 -0.73
C LEU A 62 10.19 -4.26 -0.66
N THR A 63 10.30 -3.32 -1.60
CA THR A 63 9.28 -2.27 -1.78
C THR A 63 8.40 -2.60 -2.98
N LEU A 64 7.12 -2.85 -2.71
CA LEU A 64 6.09 -2.95 -3.74
C LEU A 64 5.44 -1.58 -3.95
N LYS A 65 5.14 -1.20 -5.21
CA LYS A 65 4.50 0.08 -5.52
C LYS A 65 3.10 -0.16 -6.07
N LEU A 66 2.10 0.56 -5.57
CA LEU A 66 0.73 0.54 -6.11
C LEU A 66 0.72 0.76 -7.61
N SER A 67 1.58 1.65 -8.06
CA SER A 67 1.68 2.01 -9.45
C SER A 67 2.09 0.85 -10.36
N ASP A 68 2.69 -0.23 -9.83
CA ASP A 68 3.02 -1.43 -10.61
C ASP A 68 1.75 -2.17 -11.08
N ALA A 69 0.60 -1.92 -10.44
CA ALA A 69 -0.70 -2.44 -10.85
C ALA A 69 -1.39 -1.62 -11.96
N PHE A 70 -0.80 -0.50 -12.41
CA PHE A 70 -1.43 0.36 -13.41
C PHE A 70 -1.36 -0.25 -14.81
N GLU A 71 -2.50 -0.27 -15.51
CA GLU A 71 -2.56 -0.69 -16.91
C GLU A 71 -1.65 0.18 -17.78
N GLY A 72 -1.01 -0.43 -18.80
CA GLY A 72 -0.18 0.29 -19.76
C GLY A 72 1.25 0.61 -19.28
N ARG A 73 1.67 0.19 -18.08
CA ARG A 73 3.08 0.24 -17.70
C ARG A 73 3.93 -0.72 -18.53
N LYS A 74 4.62 -0.20 -19.54
CA LYS A 74 5.76 -0.88 -20.16
C LYS A 74 7.00 -0.68 -19.29
N GLY A 75 7.23 -1.56 -18.33
CA GLY A 75 8.50 -1.53 -17.59
C GLY A 75 8.49 -2.17 -16.22
N TYR A 76 8.38 -3.50 -16.17
CA TYR A 76 9.16 -4.23 -15.18
C TYR A 76 9.92 -5.32 -15.95
N PRO A 77 11.26 -5.27 -16.03
CA PRO A 77 12.03 -6.42 -16.48
C PRO A 77 11.76 -7.55 -15.49
N GLN A 78 11.26 -8.68 -15.97
CA GLN A 78 11.30 -9.91 -15.18
C GLN A 78 12.76 -10.11 -14.70
N GLY A 79 12.91 -10.43 -13.41
CA GLY A 79 14.19 -10.45 -12.71
C GLY A 79 15.32 -11.05 -13.54
N ARG A 80 16.46 -10.35 -13.56
CA ARG A 80 17.72 -10.98 -13.96
C ARG A 80 18.13 -11.94 -12.84
N LYS A 81 18.15 -13.22 -13.21
CA LYS A 81 18.90 -14.38 -12.68
C LYS A 81 19.41 -14.31 -11.25
#